data_AF-A0A4R4D1R4-F1
#
_entry.id   AF-A0A4R4D1R4-F1
#
_cell.length_a   1.000
_cell.length_b   1.000
_cell.length_c   1.000
_cell.angle_alpha   90.00
_cell.angle_beta   90.00
_cell.angle_gamma   90.00
#
_symmetry.space_group_name_H-M   'P 1'
#
loop_
_entity.id
_entity.type
_entity.pdbx_description
1 polymer ?
#
loop_
_entity_poly.entity_id
_entity_poly.type
_entity_poly.pdbx_seq_one_letter_code
_entity_poly.pdbx_strand_id
1 'polypeptide(L)'
;MKLIYVASPYAGDVENNVEFAKRACRYVMEQGHAFFAPHLLYPQILEDSNPAERETGLKLGHHMLERCDEMWVFGNRISSGMEAEIERAKQLGIPIRYVSAEQILGSPNPTYAIWVKGRPDSPLAGKAGFLSENRQLLTFTSQQKAMFRIGEIRGLCLNSQPVTEYRCMEYPQKYASDSRISLESLREPDTIPAFDPNKFEVRSREYGNTGGHCMVASVEFYLPDLNRTLWVNCNDECVTVTSADFIWQDEDKNGGWHDYEAVRLYDAFYQQTLPEDVEPWLPMIQKALEYTIEQETEYLRGQAFSLPVAWLPKSIWQKTAPEYLAWLQAEGKEIRIAKDGRIEIDEAYPQSGQSIPGMTGLQ
;
A
#
# COMPACT_ATOMS: atom_id res chain seq x y z
N MET A 1 -11.52 -26.01 -1.88
CA MET A 1 -10.63 -25.51 -0.82
C MET A 1 -10.79 -26.43 0.39
N LYS A 2 -9.70 -26.89 1.01
CA LYS A 2 -9.72 -27.75 2.20
C LYS A 2 -9.39 -26.95 3.46
N LEU A 3 -9.86 -27.39 4.63
CA LEU A 3 -9.44 -26.90 5.94
C LEU A 3 -8.35 -27.82 6.51
N ILE A 4 -7.16 -27.28 6.69
CA ILE A 4 -5.97 -28.02 7.10
C ILE A 4 -5.63 -27.73 8.56
N TYR A 5 -5.51 -28.76 9.38
CA TYR A 5 -4.96 -28.64 10.72
C TYR A 5 -3.44 -28.54 10.66
N VAL A 6 -2.86 -27.48 11.22
CA VAL A 6 -1.42 -27.21 11.20
C VAL A 6 -0.80 -27.64 12.52
N ALA A 7 0.04 -28.67 12.47
CA ALA A 7 0.82 -29.14 13.62
C ALA A 7 2.31 -28.83 13.40
N SER A 8 2.90 -28.08 14.33
CA SER A 8 4.33 -27.76 14.36
C SER A 8 4.82 -27.66 15.81
N PRO A 9 6.14 -27.73 16.06
CA PRO A 9 6.67 -27.51 17.39
C PRO A 9 6.27 -26.13 17.93
N TYR A 10 5.93 -26.07 19.22
CA TYR A 10 5.62 -24.81 19.93
C TYR A 10 6.54 -24.60 21.13
N ALA A 11 6.61 -25.58 22.03
CA ALA A 11 7.42 -25.51 23.24
C ALA A 11 8.95 -25.51 22.98
N GLY A 12 9.70 -25.00 23.96
CA GLY A 12 11.15 -24.80 23.88
C GLY A 12 11.45 -23.37 23.42
N ASP A 13 12.02 -23.22 22.22
CA ASP A 13 12.27 -21.92 21.60
C ASP A 13 10.98 -21.33 21.00
N VAL A 14 10.12 -20.81 21.89
CA VAL A 14 8.76 -20.37 21.53
C VAL A 14 8.76 -19.30 20.45
N GLU A 15 9.67 -18.32 20.52
CA GLU A 15 9.74 -17.24 19.54
C GLU A 15 10.01 -17.76 18.12
N ASN A 16 11.05 -18.57 17.95
CA ASN A 16 11.37 -19.14 16.64
C ASN A 16 10.32 -20.16 16.17
N ASN A 17 9.72 -20.91 17.09
CA ASN A 17 8.66 -21.86 16.77
C ASN A 17 7.37 -21.15 16.31
N VAL A 18 7.03 -20.01 16.91
CA VAL A 18 5.89 -19.18 16.48
C VAL A 18 6.11 -18.65 15.07
N GLU A 19 7.29 -18.14 14.76
CA GLU A 19 7.62 -17.68 13.40
C GLU A 19 7.62 -18.84 12.40
N PHE A 20 8.12 -20.01 12.78
CA PHE A 20 8.05 -21.22 11.97
C PHE A 20 6.60 -21.64 11.68
N ALA A 21 5.74 -21.64 12.70
CA ALA A 21 4.32 -21.96 12.58
C ALA A 21 3.58 -20.97 11.66
N LYS A 22 3.88 -19.67 11.75
CA LYS A 22 3.32 -18.66 10.82
C LYS A 22 3.71 -18.95 9.37
N ARG A 23 4.97 -19.35 9.13
CA ARG A 23 5.43 -19.76 7.78
C ARG A 23 4.72 -21.03 7.30
N ALA A 24 4.50 -22.00 8.19
CA ALA A 24 3.72 -23.20 7.86
C ALA A 24 2.27 -22.86 7.48
N CYS A 25 1.62 -21.95 8.20
CA CYS A 25 0.28 -21.45 7.87
C CYS A 25 0.26 -20.78 6.48
N ARG A 26 1.24 -19.91 6.20
CA ARG A 26 1.38 -19.27 4.88
C ARG A 26 1.58 -20.31 3.77
N TYR A 27 2.40 -21.33 4.00
CA TYR A 27 2.59 -22.42 3.05
C TYR A 27 1.26 -23.12 2.73
N VAL A 28 0.41 -23.40 3.72
CA VAL A 28 -0.95 -23.95 3.48
C VAL A 28 -1.78 -23.03 2.58
N MET A 29 -1.77 -21.72 2.89
CA MET A 29 -2.51 -20.72 2.08
C MET A 29 -2.02 -20.69 0.63
N GLU A 30 -0.70 -20.75 0.42
CA GLU A 30 -0.08 -20.76 -0.91
C GLU A 30 -0.44 -22.02 -1.73
N GLN A 31 -0.80 -23.12 -1.06
CA GLN A 31 -1.34 -24.32 -1.70
C GLN A 31 -2.86 -24.25 -1.97
N GLY A 32 -3.51 -23.10 -1.70
CA GLY A 32 -4.93 -22.87 -1.98
C GLY A 32 -5.88 -23.48 -0.94
N HIS A 33 -5.45 -23.56 0.32
CA HIS A 33 -6.22 -24.15 1.42
C HIS A 33 -6.37 -23.19 2.61
N ALA A 34 -7.43 -23.36 3.39
CA ALA A 34 -7.60 -22.70 4.68
C ALA A 34 -6.86 -23.48 5.77
N PHE A 35 -6.55 -22.85 6.91
CA PHE A 35 -5.78 -23.48 7.98
C PHE A 35 -6.36 -23.24 9.38
N PHE A 36 -6.05 -24.15 10.30
CA PHE A 36 -6.26 -23.97 11.74
C PHE A 36 -4.99 -24.38 12.49
N ALA A 37 -4.39 -23.44 13.25
CA ALA A 37 -3.15 -23.65 14.01
C ALA A 37 -3.39 -23.36 15.50
N PRO A 38 -3.77 -24.37 16.31
CA PRO A 38 -4.21 -24.16 17.70
C PRO A 38 -3.13 -23.53 18.59
N HIS A 39 -1.87 -23.88 18.36
CA HIS A 39 -0.73 -23.39 19.13
C HIS A 39 -0.35 -21.94 18.83
N LEU A 40 -0.93 -21.34 17.78
CA LEU A 40 -0.86 -19.89 17.56
C LEU A 40 -2.05 -19.14 18.16
N LEU A 41 -3.12 -19.84 18.54
CA LEU A 41 -4.37 -19.24 19.01
C LEU A 41 -4.53 -19.38 20.53
N TYR A 42 -4.63 -20.62 21.02
CA TYR A 42 -4.99 -20.88 22.41
C TYR A 42 -3.95 -20.38 23.41
N PRO A 43 -2.63 -20.44 23.17
CA PRO A 43 -1.65 -19.85 24.09
C PRO A 43 -1.72 -18.33 24.24
N GLN A 44 -2.45 -17.61 23.37
CA GLN A 44 -2.73 -16.18 23.55
C GLN A 44 -3.88 -15.91 24.53
N ILE A 45 -4.64 -16.96 24.88
CA ILE A 45 -5.83 -16.90 25.73
C ILE A 45 -5.63 -17.71 27.03
N LEU A 46 -4.92 -18.82 26.93
CA LEU A 46 -4.66 -19.80 27.98
C LEU A 46 -3.18 -19.82 28.34
N GLU A 47 -2.87 -19.97 29.63
CA GLU A 47 -1.51 -20.07 30.14
C GLU A 47 -0.98 -21.50 29.97
N ASP A 48 -0.09 -21.71 28.98
CA ASP A 48 0.45 -23.05 28.66
C ASP A 48 1.31 -23.64 29.79
N SER A 49 1.84 -22.79 30.69
CA SER A 49 2.57 -23.24 31.87
C SER A 49 1.65 -23.78 32.99
N ASN A 50 0.33 -23.51 32.92
CA ASN A 50 -0.67 -24.05 33.82
C ASN A 50 -1.20 -25.39 33.25
N PRO A 51 -1.00 -26.54 33.93
CA PRO A 51 -1.42 -27.85 33.43
C PRO A 51 -2.90 -27.97 33.06
N ALA A 52 -3.79 -27.36 33.83
CA ALA A 52 -5.24 -27.45 33.61
C ALA A 52 -5.69 -26.65 32.37
N GLU A 53 -5.10 -25.48 32.16
CA GLU A 53 -5.35 -24.65 30.99
C GLU A 53 -4.71 -25.24 29.74
N ARG A 54 -3.50 -25.78 29.85
CA ARG A 54 -2.85 -26.54 28.79
C ARG A 54 -3.70 -27.73 28.34
N GLU A 55 -4.24 -28.51 29.27
CA GLU A 55 -5.13 -29.63 28.94
C GLU A 55 -6.40 -29.14 28.22
N THR A 56 -6.95 -28.00 28.64
CA THR A 56 -8.09 -27.36 27.99
C THR A 56 -7.74 -26.95 26.55
N GLY A 57 -6.60 -26.30 26.33
CA GLY A 57 -6.13 -25.93 25.00
C GLY A 57 -5.95 -27.12 24.06
N LEU A 58 -5.38 -28.23 24.56
CA LEU A 58 -5.24 -29.48 23.80
C LEU A 58 -6.59 -30.08 23.42
N LYS A 59 -7.55 -30.13 24.36
CA LYS A 59 -8.92 -30.62 24.09
C LYS A 59 -9.63 -29.79 23.03
N LEU A 60 -9.52 -28.47 23.09
CA LEU A 60 -10.07 -27.56 22.09
C LEU A 60 -9.42 -27.77 20.72
N GLY A 61 -8.09 -27.91 20.68
CA GLY A 61 -7.35 -28.26 19.47
C GLY A 61 -7.84 -29.57 18.84
N HIS A 62 -7.97 -30.64 19.62
CA HIS A 62 -8.47 -31.92 19.14
C HIS A 62 -9.91 -31.84 18.61
N HIS A 63 -10.79 -31.05 19.24
CA HIS A 63 -12.15 -30.87 18.72
C HIS A 63 -12.19 -30.11 17.39
N MET A 64 -11.23 -29.22 17.16
CA MET A 64 -11.07 -28.55 15.86
C MET A 64 -10.44 -29.47 14.81
N LEU A 65 -9.51 -30.33 15.20
CA LEU A 65 -8.93 -31.36 14.32
C LEU A 65 -10.03 -32.24 13.70
N GLU A 66 -11.04 -32.64 14.49
CA GLU A 66 -12.20 -33.42 14.02
C GLU A 66 -13.00 -32.75 12.88
N ARG A 67 -12.86 -31.43 12.69
CA ARG A 67 -13.55 -30.65 11.65
C ARG A 67 -12.66 -30.34 10.44
N CYS A 68 -11.39 -30.70 10.48
CA CYS A 68 -10.45 -30.45 9.40
C CYS A 68 -10.48 -31.59 8.38
N ASP A 69 -10.26 -31.26 7.11
CA ASP A 69 -10.21 -32.23 6.01
C ASP A 69 -8.90 -33.05 6.02
N GLU A 70 -7.79 -32.43 6.45
CA GLU A 70 -6.47 -33.06 6.56
C GLU A 70 -5.68 -32.45 7.73
N MET A 71 -4.65 -33.18 8.20
CA MET A 71 -3.64 -32.69 9.12
C MET A 71 -2.29 -32.59 8.41
N TRP A 72 -1.66 -31.41 8.45
CA TRP A 72 -0.30 -31.23 7.93
C TRP A 72 0.67 -31.04 9.09
N VAL A 73 1.67 -31.92 9.14
CA VAL A 73 2.71 -31.98 10.17
C VAL A 73 3.97 -31.34 9.62
N PHE A 74 4.41 -30.26 10.25
CA PHE A 74 5.51 -29.43 9.78
C PHE A 74 6.75 -29.54 10.65
N GLY A 75 7.91 -29.62 10.00
CA GLY A 75 9.22 -29.59 10.63
C GLY A 75 9.93 -30.95 10.66
N ASN A 76 11.17 -30.93 11.15
CA ASN A 76 12.05 -32.11 11.14
C ASN A 76 12.01 -32.90 12.46
N ARG A 77 11.23 -32.42 13.44
CA ARG A 77 11.04 -33.06 14.74
C ARG A 77 9.56 -33.12 15.09
N ILE A 78 9.15 -34.22 15.72
CA ILE A 78 7.81 -34.38 16.28
C ILE A 78 7.91 -34.12 17.78
N SER A 79 7.19 -33.11 18.27
CA SER A 79 7.08 -32.84 19.71
C SER A 79 6.03 -33.74 20.35
N SER A 80 6.04 -33.87 21.68
CA SER A 80 5.01 -34.65 22.40
C SER A 80 3.58 -34.15 22.15
N GLY A 81 3.40 -32.82 22.00
CA GLY A 81 2.11 -32.25 21.63
C GLY A 81 1.66 -32.67 20.22
N MET A 82 2.58 -32.62 19.26
CA MET A 82 2.31 -33.06 17.89
C MET A 82 2.03 -34.57 17.82
N GLU A 83 2.73 -35.38 18.60
CA GLU A 83 2.51 -36.83 18.65
C GLU A 83 1.07 -37.15 19.11
N ALA A 84 0.58 -36.47 20.14
CA ALA A 84 -0.81 -36.62 20.59
C ALA A 84 -1.83 -36.22 19.50
N GLU A 85 -1.58 -35.14 18.77
CA GLU A 85 -2.41 -34.71 17.65
C GLU A 85 -2.38 -35.70 16.47
N ILE A 86 -1.20 -36.23 16.14
CA ILE A 86 -0.99 -37.23 15.08
C ILE A 86 -1.74 -38.51 15.41
N GLU A 87 -1.63 -39.01 16.65
CA GLU A 87 -2.35 -40.19 17.08
C GLU A 87 -3.86 -39.96 17.05
N ARG A 88 -4.33 -38.77 17.44
CA ARG A 88 -5.75 -38.41 17.33
C ARG A 88 -6.23 -38.39 15.87
N ALA A 89 -5.46 -37.79 14.96
CA ALA A 89 -5.78 -37.78 13.53
C ALA A 89 -5.87 -39.19 12.94
N LYS A 90 -4.92 -40.08 13.31
CA LYS A 90 -4.94 -41.50 12.91
C LYS A 90 -6.20 -42.22 13.41
N GLN A 91 -6.59 -42.01 14.67
CA GLN A 91 -7.80 -42.62 15.23
C GLN A 91 -9.08 -42.17 14.51
N LEU A 92 -9.11 -40.93 14.01
CA LEU A 92 -10.23 -40.35 13.29
C LEU A 92 -10.22 -40.66 11.79
N GLY A 93 -9.15 -41.28 11.27
CA GLY A 93 -8.98 -41.52 9.84
C GLY A 93 -8.74 -40.25 9.03
N ILE A 94 -8.31 -39.15 9.67
CA ILE A 94 -7.97 -37.90 8.99
C ILE A 94 -6.65 -38.07 8.24
N PRO A 95 -6.57 -37.78 6.93
CA PRO A 95 -5.33 -37.87 6.17
C PRO A 95 -4.23 -36.98 6.76
N ILE A 96 -3.02 -37.55 6.90
CA ILE A 96 -1.85 -36.85 7.45
C ILE A 96 -0.81 -36.65 6.34
N ARG A 97 -0.36 -35.40 6.16
CA ARG A 97 0.73 -35.03 5.27
C ARG A 97 1.91 -34.50 6.08
N TYR A 98 3.11 -35.02 5.82
CA TYR A 98 4.34 -34.51 6.43
C TYR A 98 5.03 -33.52 5.47
N VAL A 99 5.47 -32.38 6.01
CA VAL A 99 6.17 -31.33 5.27
C VAL A 99 7.44 -30.95 6.05
N SER A 100 8.61 -31.14 5.44
CA SER A 100 9.89 -30.88 6.10
C SER A 100 10.11 -29.38 6.33
N ALA A 101 10.98 -29.03 7.29
CA ALA A 101 11.34 -27.64 7.51
C ALA A 101 11.95 -27.01 6.25
N GLU A 102 12.72 -27.78 5.46
CA GLU A 102 13.33 -27.33 4.20
C GLU A 102 12.28 -26.96 3.14
N GLN A 103 11.14 -27.66 3.09
CA GLN A 103 10.06 -27.37 2.15
C GLN A 103 9.34 -26.05 2.48
N ILE A 104 9.30 -25.66 3.76
CA ILE A 104 8.59 -24.46 4.24
C ILE A 104 9.54 -23.25 4.28
N LEU A 105 10.78 -23.48 4.70
CA LEU A 105 11.81 -22.45 4.79
C LEU A 105 12.43 -22.15 3.42
N GLY A 106 12.17 -23.00 2.42
CA GLY A 106 12.90 -23.02 1.16
C GLY A 106 14.33 -23.51 1.38
N SER A 107 14.97 -24.03 0.33
CA SER A 107 16.44 -24.10 0.35
C SER A 107 17.00 -22.72 0.72
N PRO A 108 18.03 -22.61 1.59
CA PRO A 108 18.57 -21.35 2.07
C PRO A 108 19.39 -20.58 1.01
N ASN A 109 19.13 -20.83 -0.28
CA ASN A 109 19.74 -20.09 -1.35
C ASN A 109 18.64 -19.31 -2.06
N PRO A 110 18.52 -17.99 -1.81
CA PRO A 110 17.87 -17.10 -2.75
C PRO A 110 18.29 -17.49 -4.16
N THR A 111 17.35 -17.90 -5.00
CA THR A 111 17.73 -18.19 -6.37
C THR A 111 18.09 -16.88 -7.06
N TYR A 112 17.40 -15.79 -6.72
CA TYR A 112 17.64 -14.48 -7.33
C TYR A 112 17.72 -13.34 -6.30
N ALA A 113 18.50 -12.33 -6.64
CA ALA A 113 18.56 -11.02 -5.98
C ALA A 113 18.62 -9.91 -7.04
N ILE A 114 18.48 -8.66 -6.62
CA ILE A 114 18.55 -7.50 -7.51
C ILE A 114 19.92 -6.86 -7.33
N TRP A 115 20.71 -6.84 -8.40
CA TRP A 115 21.95 -6.07 -8.46
C TRP A 115 21.65 -4.65 -8.94
N VAL A 116 22.23 -3.68 -8.25
CA VAL A 116 22.09 -2.25 -8.51
C VAL A 116 23.44 -1.69 -8.87
N LYS A 117 23.49 -0.88 -9.92
CA LYS A 117 24.68 -0.12 -10.30
C LYS A 117 24.31 1.33 -10.54
N GLY A 118 24.98 2.26 -9.85
CA GLY A 118 24.83 3.68 -10.11
C GLY A 118 25.33 4.04 -11.50
N ARG A 119 24.57 4.89 -12.19
CA ARG A 119 24.97 5.39 -13.51
C ARG A 119 26.16 6.34 -13.40
N PRO A 120 27.03 6.44 -14.43
CA PRO A 120 28.24 7.27 -14.38
C PRO A 120 27.98 8.76 -14.14
N ASP A 121 26.80 9.23 -14.53
CA ASP A 121 26.33 10.62 -14.48
C ASP A 121 25.44 10.89 -13.25
N SER A 122 25.26 9.92 -12.35
CA SER A 122 24.42 10.07 -11.16
C SER A 122 25.24 10.27 -9.87
N PRO A 123 24.62 10.74 -8.77
CA PRO A 123 25.25 10.79 -7.45
C PRO A 123 25.75 9.42 -6.93
N LEU A 124 25.35 8.32 -7.58
CA LEU A 124 25.75 6.96 -7.26
C LEU A 124 26.84 6.42 -8.20
N ALA A 125 27.45 7.27 -9.04
CA ALA A 125 28.53 6.88 -9.93
C ALA A 125 29.62 6.06 -9.21
N GLY A 126 29.97 4.93 -9.81
CA GLY A 126 30.96 4.00 -9.25
C GLY A 126 30.47 3.10 -8.10
N LYS A 127 29.26 3.30 -7.59
CA LYS A 127 28.64 2.41 -6.59
C LYS A 127 27.91 1.26 -7.26
N ALA A 128 28.09 0.06 -6.73
CA ALA A 128 27.32 -1.11 -7.12
C ALA A 128 27.17 -2.06 -5.93
N GLY A 129 26.09 -2.83 -5.92
CA GLY A 129 25.80 -3.78 -4.87
C GLY A 129 24.43 -4.41 -4.98
N PHE A 130 24.16 -5.40 -4.15
CA PHE A 130 22.83 -5.99 -4.09
C PHE A 130 21.86 -5.09 -3.32
N LEU A 131 20.63 -5.02 -3.83
CA LEU A 131 19.58 -4.21 -3.26
C LEU A 131 19.14 -4.77 -1.89
N SER A 132 18.99 -3.86 -0.94
CA SER A 132 18.45 -4.14 0.39
C SER A 132 17.34 -3.16 0.73
N GLU A 133 16.42 -3.58 1.58
CA GLU A 133 15.32 -2.77 2.10
C GLU A 133 15.20 -3.06 3.59
N ASN A 134 15.06 -2.03 4.43
CA ASN A 134 15.07 -2.17 5.88
C ASN A 134 16.29 -2.95 6.41
N ARG A 135 17.47 -2.71 5.81
CA ARG A 135 18.76 -3.40 6.10
C ARG A 135 18.79 -4.89 5.74
N GLN A 136 17.73 -5.43 5.17
CA GLN A 136 17.66 -6.83 4.72
C GLN A 136 17.89 -6.92 3.21
N LEU A 137 18.65 -7.93 2.79
CA LEU A 137 18.85 -8.21 1.37
C LEU A 137 17.52 -8.63 0.73
N LEU A 138 17.15 -7.97 -0.38
CA LEU A 138 15.99 -8.38 -1.15
C LEU A 138 16.31 -9.62 -1.98
N THR A 139 15.58 -10.69 -1.69
CA THR A 139 15.79 -12.03 -2.26
C THR A 139 14.49 -12.60 -2.76
N PHE A 140 14.56 -13.39 -3.82
CA PHE A 140 13.39 -13.92 -4.52
C PHE A 140 13.57 -15.38 -4.87
N THR A 141 12.48 -16.13 -4.78
CA THR A 141 12.42 -17.55 -5.16
C THR A 141 12.25 -17.76 -6.66
N SER A 142 11.97 -16.71 -7.44
CA SER A 142 11.91 -16.77 -8.90
C SER A 142 12.37 -15.47 -9.55
N GLN A 143 12.87 -15.58 -10.78
CA GLN A 143 13.28 -14.44 -11.60
C GLN A 143 12.09 -13.50 -11.87
N GLN A 144 10.89 -14.04 -12.10
CA GLN A 144 9.68 -13.26 -12.35
C GLN A 144 9.35 -12.32 -11.18
N LYS A 145 9.43 -12.81 -9.93
CA LYS A 145 9.19 -11.97 -8.74
C LYS A 145 10.23 -10.87 -8.57
N ALA A 146 11.51 -11.18 -8.83
CA ALA A 146 12.57 -10.18 -8.79
C ALA A 146 12.38 -9.10 -9.89
N MET A 147 12.03 -9.51 -11.11
CA MET A 147 11.75 -8.59 -12.21
C MET A 147 10.51 -7.74 -11.95
N PHE A 148 9.47 -8.31 -11.32
CA PHE A 148 8.29 -7.57 -10.87
C PHE A 148 8.70 -6.47 -9.88
N ARG A 149 9.49 -6.80 -8.85
CA ARG A 149 9.99 -5.81 -7.88
C ARG A 149 10.82 -4.71 -8.53
N ILE A 150 11.64 -5.04 -9.54
CA ILE A 150 12.37 -4.03 -10.34
C ILE A 150 11.37 -3.10 -11.05
N GLY A 151 10.29 -3.64 -11.59
CA GLY A 151 9.19 -2.88 -12.18
C GLY A 151 8.57 -1.91 -11.18
N GLU A 152 8.24 -2.37 -9.96
CA GLU A 152 7.67 -1.53 -8.90
C GLU A 152 8.60 -0.36 -8.56
N ILE A 153 9.88 -0.64 -8.29
CA ILE A 153 10.87 0.38 -7.93
C ILE A 153 11.02 1.39 -9.06
N ARG A 154 11.05 0.93 -10.32
CA ARG A 154 11.08 1.82 -11.48
C ARG A 154 9.79 2.64 -11.57
N GLY A 155 8.63 2.07 -11.26
CA GLY A 155 7.32 2.74 -11.30
C GLY A 155 7.23 3.96 -10.38
N LEU A 156 8.05 3.98 -9.32
CA LEU A 156 8.13 5.07 -8.34
C LEU A 156 9.16 6.16 -8.69
N CYS A 157 9.96 5.96 -9.74
CA CYS A 157 10.98 6.93 -10.15
C CYS A 157 10.35 8.10 -10.90
N LEU A 158 10.56 9.31 -10.38
CA LEU A 158 10.05 10.58 -10.92
C LEU A 158 11.08 11.32 -11.79
N ASN A 159 12.10 10.58 -12.24
CA ASN A 159 13.15 11.06 -13.12
C ASN A 159 13.11 10.30 -14.45
N SER A 160 13.31 11.02 -15.55
CA SER A 160 13.41 10.43 -16.91
C SER A 160 14.65 9.53 -17.05
N GLN A 161 15.67 9.77 -16.23
CA GLN A 161 16.87 8.94 -16.14
C GLN A 161 17.09 8.54 -14.68
N PRO A 162 16.66 7.34 -14.25
CA PRO A 162 16.87 6.85 -12.90
C PRO A 162 18.36 6.84 -12.55
N VAL A 163 18.72 7.10 -11.29
CA VAL A 163 20.13 7.18 -10.88
C VAL A 163 20.86 5.84 -10.92
N THR A 164 20.12 4.73 -11.07
CA THR A 164 20.66 3.37 -11.08
C THR A 164 20.12 2.48 -12.20
N GLU A 165 20.91 1.47 -12.54
CA GLU A 165 20.50 0.33 -13.34
C GLU A 165 20.26 -0.88 -12.42
N TYR A 166 19.12 -1.54 -12.64
CA TYR A 166 18.75 -2.77 -11.94
C TYR A 166 18.92 -3.99 -12.85
N ARG A 167 19.48 -5.07 -12.30
CA ARG A 167 19.57 -6.38 -12.96
C ARG A 167 19.14 -7.47 -12.01
N CYS A 168 18.23 -8.33 -12.44
CA CYS A 168 17.98 -9.58 -11.73
C CYS A 168 19.18 -10.51 -11.94
N MET A 169 19.72 -11.05 -10.85
CA MET A 169 20.87 -11.94 -10.86
C MET A 169 20.60 -13.17 -10.03
N GLU A 170 21.15 -14.31 -10.43
CA GLU A 170 21.19 -15.47 -9.54
C GLU A 170 22.05 -15.16 -8.31
N TYR A 171 21.61 -15.55 -7.12
CA TYR A 171 22.25 -15.17 -5.85
C TYR A 171 22.80 -16.38 -5.04
N PRO A 172 23.92 -16.98 -5.48
CA PRO A 172 24.62 -18.00 -4.69
C PRO A 172 25.32 -17.41 -3.44
N GLN A 173 25.58 -18.26 -2.44
CA GLN A 173 26.27 -17.91 -1.18
C GLN A 173 27.61 -17.17 -1.36
N LYS A 174 28.30 -17.33 -2.51
CA LYS A 174 29.55 -16.62 -2.81
C LYS A 174 29.42 -15.09 -2.87
N TYR A 175 28.21 -14.57 -3.06
CA TYR A 175 27.93 -13.13 -3.07
C TYR A 175 27.42 -12.61 -1.71
N ALA A 176 27.34 -13.46 -0.68
CA ALA A 176 26.82 -13.08 0.64
C ALA A 176 27.61 -11.94 1.32
N SER A 177 28.88 -11.77 0.94
CA SER A 177 29.78 -10.71 1.40
C SER A 177 29.78 -9.45 0.52
N ASP A 178 29.01 -9.43 -0.56
CA ASP A 178 29.05 -8.33 -1.52
C ASP A 178 28.45 -7.04 -0.95
N SER A 179 28.95 -5.92 -1.50
CA SER A 179 28.46 -4.58 -1.19
C SER A 179 26.94 -4.50 -1.34
N ARG A 180 26.29 -3.76 -0.43
CA ARG A 180 24.83 -3.56 -0.45
C ARG A 180 24.49 -2.11 -0.75
N ILE A 181 23.40 -1.93 -1.47
CA ILE A 181 22.78 -0.61 -1.69
C ILE A 181 21.38 -0.67 -1.08
N SER A 182 21.04 0.30 -0.24
CA SER A 182 19.73 0.35 0.40
C SER A 182 18.74 1.07 -0.51
N LEU A 183 17.51 0.57 -0.61
CA LEU A 183 16.46 1.19 -1.42
C LEU A 183 16.17 2.61 -0.94
N GLU A 184 16.26 2.85 0.36
CA GLU A 184 16.07 4.17 0.98
C GLU A 184 17.09 5.19 0.46
N SER A 185 18.35 4.76 0.23
CA SER A 185 19.39 5.61 -0.37
C SER A 185 19.19 5.90 -1.87
N LEU A 186 18.34 5.13 -2.54
CA LEU A 186 17.95 5.35 -3.94
C LEU A 186 16.74 6.28 -4.05
N ARG A 187 15.83 6.23 -3.08
CA ARG A 187 14.57 6.98 -3.12
C ARG A 187 14.80 8.47 -3.23
N GLU A 188 15.59 9.05 -2.33
CA GLU A 188 15.80 10.51 -2.28
C GLU A 188 16.13 11.12 -3.66
N PRO A 189 17.15 10.66 -4.41
CA PRO A 189 17.43 11.21 -5.73
C PRO A 189 16.40 10.81 -6.80
N ASP A 190 15.82 9.61 -6.74
CA ASP A 190 14.85 9.15 -7.75
C ASP A 190 13.45 9.77 -7.57
N THR A 191 13.11 10.29 -6.38
CA THR A 191 11.84 10.96 -6.08
C THR A 191 11.89 12.48 -6.28
N ILE A 192 13.05 13.07 -6.55
CA ILE A 192 13.11 14.49 -6.95
C ILE A 192 12.54 14.60 -8.36
N PRO A 193 11.41 15.31 -8.57
CA PRO A 193 10.75 15.40 -9.87
C PRO A 193 11.65 16.11 -10.90
N ALA A 194 11.91 15.45 -12.03
CA ALA A 194 12.61 16.05 -13.18
C ALA A 194 11.71 16.09 -14.42
N PHE A 195 10.53 16.68 -14.26
CA PHE A 195 9.56 16.93 -15.32
C PHE A 195 8.93 18.32 -15.14
N ASP A 196 8.41 18.91 -16.21
CA ASP A 196 7.58 20.11 -16.07
C ASP A 196 6.19 19.72 -15.55
N PRO A 197 5.77 20.14 -14.34
CA PRO A 197 4.48 19.77 -13.77
C PRO A 197 3.28 20.34 -14.55
N ASN A 198 3.50 21.29 -15.46
CA ASN A 198 2.45 21.82 -16.33
C ASN A 198 2.37 21.09 -17.68
N LYS A 199 3.30 20.18 -17.98
CA LYS A 199 3.36 19.44 -19.24
C LYS A 199 2.79 18.04 -19.05
N PHE A 200 1.48 17.93 -19.18
CA PHE A 200 0.75 16.67 -19.09
C PHE A 200 -0.40 16.58 -20.11
N GLU A 201 -0.86 15.36 -20.36
CA GLU A 201 -2.04 15.05 -21.16
C GLU A 201 -3.06 14.31 -20.31
N VAL A 202 -4.30 14.79 -20.26
CA VAL A 202 -5.40 14.06 -19.60
C VAL A 202 -5.90 12.98 -20.57
N ARG A 203 -5.79 11.70 -20.20
CA ARG A 203 -6.13 10.57 -21.07
C ARG A 203 -7.49 9.95 -20.78
N SER A 204 -7.82 9.81 -19.51
CA SER A 204 -9.11 9.27 -19.06
C SER A 204 -9.56 9.93 -17.76
N ARG A 205 -10.85 9.82 -17.49
CA ARG A 205 -11.55 10.43 -16.35
C ARG A 205 -12.68 9.50 -15.96
N GLU A 206 -12.74 9.13 -14.69
CA GLU A 206 -13.77 8.28 -14.12
C GLU A 206 -14.28 8.90 -12.82
N TYR A 207 -15.56 8.73 -12.53
CA TYR A 207 -16.15 9.14 -11.27
C TYR A 207 -17.03 8.00 -10.76
N GLY A 208 -16.73 7.52 -9.56
CA GLY A 208 -17.35 6.28 -9.09
C GLY A 208 -17.17 6.05 -7.60
N ASN A 209 -17.93 5.06 -7.11
CA ASN A 209 -17.86 4.62 -5.74
C ASN A 209 -16.70 3.62 -5.59
N THR A 210 -15.70 3.98 -4.80
CA THR A 210 -14.50 3.15 -4.55
C THR A 210 -14.71 2.12 -3.42
N GLY A 211 -15.90 2.09 -2.83
CA GLY A 211 -16.26 1.26 -1.69
C GLY A 211 -16.72 2.12 -0.50
N GLY A 212 -17.60 1.57 0.34
CA GLY A 212 -18.06 2.27 1.55
C GLY A 212 -18.83 3.58 1.31
N HIS A 213 -19.35 3.80 0.09
CA HIS A 213 -20.00 5.06 -0.34
C HIS A 213 -19.06 6.26 -0.52
N CYS A 214 -17.74 6.03 -0.58
CA CYS A 214 -16.80 7.07 -0.95
C CYS A 214 -16.83 7.29 -2.46
N MET A 215 -17.36 8.45 -2.89
CA MET A 215 -17.33 8.87 -4.28
C MET A 215 -16.00 9.56 -4.57
N VAL A 216 -15.33 9.13 -5.64
CA VAL A 216 -14.00 9.65 -5.99
C VAL A 216 -13.95 9.90 -7.48
N ALA A 217 -13.37 11.03 -7.87
CA ALA A 217 -12.98 11.28 -9.26
C ALA A 217 -11.54 10.82 -9.45
N SER A 218 -11.32 9.96 -10.45
CA SER A 218 -10.02 9.42 -10.84
C SER A 218 -9.66 9.97 -12.22
N VAL A 219 -8.56 10.70 -12.30
CA VAL A 219 -8.11 11.34 -13.55
C VAL A 219 -6.73 10.81 -13.91
N GLU A 220 -6.61 10.31 -15.14
CA GLU A 220 -5.38 9.79 -15.71
C GLU A 220 -4.59 10.91 -16.41
N PHE A 221 -3.37 11.16 -15.95
CA PHE A 221 -2.43 12.13 -16.49
C PHE A 221 -1.21 11.42 -17.08
N TYR A 222 -0.96 11.60 -18.37
CA TYR A 222 0.29 11.19 -18.99
C TYR A 222 1.31 12.33 -18.93
N LEU A 223 2.51 12.02 -18.45
CA LEU A 223 3.66 12.92 -18.36
C LEU A 223 4.64 12.60 -19.51
N PRO A 224 4.70 13.41 -20.58
CA PRO A 224 5.55 13.14 -21.73
C PRO A 224 7.05 13.14 -21.41
N ASP A 225 7.48 13.97 -20.45
CA ASP A 225 8.89 14.07 -20.05
C ASP A 225 9.40 12.80 -19.35
N LEU A 226 8.49 12.08 -18.69
CA LEU A 226 8.79 10.79 -18.05
C LEU A 226 8.41 9.60 -18.94
N ASN A 227 7.55 9.83 -19.96
CA ASN A 227 6.83 8.78 -20.68
C ASN A 227 6.11 7.83 -19.70
N ARG A 228 5.37 8.40 -18.75
CA ARG A 228 4.64 7.67 -17.71
C ARG A 228 3.23 8.18 -17.54
N THR A 229 2.38 7.35 -16.99
CA THR A 229 1.04 7.75 -16.58
C THR A 229 0.93 7.80 -15.06
N LEU A 230 0.17 8.78 -14.56
CA LEU A 230 -0.23 8.95 -13.17
C LEU A 230 -1.74 8.96 -13.05
N TRP A 231 -2.25 8.53 -11.91
CA TRP A 231 -3.64 8.74 -11.51
C TRP A 231 -3.70 9.74 -10.36
N VAL A 232 -4.60 10.70 -10.47
CA VAL A 232 -4.98 11.58 -9.37
C VAL A 232 -6.40 11.27 -8.97
N ASN A 233 -6.58 10.94 -7.71
CA ASN A 233 -7.85 10.58 -7.11
C ASN A 233 -8.25 11.68 -6.13
N CYS A 234 -9.41 12.30 -6.33
CA CYS A 234 -9.89 13.42 -5.53
C CYS A 234 -11.33 13.18 -5.07
N ASN A 235 -11.62 13.52 -3.82
CA ASN A 235 -12.96 13.80 -3.28
C ASN A 235 -12.97 15.20 -2.63
N ASP A 236 -13.91 15.46 -1.72
CA ASP A 236 -14.05 16.71 -0.95
C ASP A 236 -13.11 16.82 0.27
N GLU A 237 -12.50 15.73 0.71
CA GLU A 237 -11.65 15.69 1.91
C GLU A 237 -10.15 15.62 1.57
N CYS A 238 -9.79 14.86 0.53
CA CYS A 238 -8.41 14.50 0.24
C CYS A 238 -8.11 14.28 -1.24
N VAL A 239 -6.81 14.18 -1.51
CA VAL A 239 -6.24 13.81 -2.79
C VAL A 239 -5.18 12.73 -2.63
N THR A 240 -5.10 11.83 -3.60
CA THR A 240 -4.01 10.86 -3.70
C THR A 240 -3.51 10.74 -5.13
N VAL A 241 -2.19 10.76 -5.28
CA VAL A 241 -1.47 10.60 -6.54
C VAL A 241 -0.80 9.23 -6.56
N THR A 242 -1.06 8.43 -7.58
CA THR A 242 -0.48 7.10 -7.76
C THR A 242 0.15 6.92 -9.14
N SER A 243 1.14 6.03 -9.23
CA SER A 243 1.72 5.62 -10.51
C SER A 243 0.77 4.68 -11.25
N ALA A 244 0.48 4.96 -12.52
CA ALA A 244 -0.43 4.16 -13.36
C ALA A 244 0.26 3.01 -14.09
N ASP A 245 1.59 3.03 -14.18
CA ASP A 245 2.38 1.99 -14.88
C ASP A 245 2.40 0.66 -14.11
N PHE A 246 1.67 0.58 -12.99
CA PHE A 246 1.46 -0.65 -12.26
C PHE A 246 0.46 -1.54 -13.02
N ILE A 247 1.00 -2.52 -13.74
CA ILE A 247 0.19 -3.47 -14.50
C ILE A 247 -0.50 -4.44 -13.54
N TRP A 248 -1.82 -4.32 -13.43
CA TRP A 248 -2.72 -5.38 -12.98
C TRP A 248 -2.39 -6.67 -13.72
N GLN A 249 -1.90 -7.69 -13.02
CA GLN A 249 -1.99 -9.05 -13.53
C GLN A 249 -3.17 -9.72 -12.82
N ASP A 250 -4.33 -9.66 -13.47
CA ASP A 250 -5.44 -10.53 -13.12
C ASP A 250 -5.24 -11.88 -13.83
N GLU A 251 -5.27 -12.98 -13.05
CA GLU A 251 -6.18 -14.10 -13.27
C GLU A 251 -5.92 -15.32 -12.36
N ASP A 252 -4.79 -15.44 -11.64
CA ASP A 252 -4.54 -16.66 -10.84
C ASP A 252 -3.67 -16.42 -9.59
N LYS A 253 -4.20 -15.80 -8.53
CA LYS A 253 -3.90 -16.06 -7.09
C LYS A 253 -4.42 -14.95 -6.18
N ASN A 254 -5.37 -15.30 -5.31
CA ASN A 254 -5.65 -14.70 -4.00
C ASN A 254 -5.14 -13.27 -3.73
N GLY A 255 -6.02 -12.28 -3.94
CA GLY A 255 -5.95 -10.98 -3.26
C GLY A 255 -5.92 -9.80 -4.21
N GLY A 256 -7.01 -9.02 -4.21
CA GLY A 256 -6.99 -7.64 -4.70
C GLY A 256 -5.95 -6.80 -3.95
N TRP A 257 -5.61 -5.64 -4.52
CA TRP A 257 -4.66 -4.65 -3.98
C TRP A 257 -3.45 -5.29 -3.26
N HIS A 258 -2.40 -5.63 -4.00
CA HIS A 258 -1.07 -5.67 -3.39
C HIS A 258 -0.67 -4.24 -3.02
N ASP A 259 -1.14 -3.84 -1.84
CA ASP A 259 -0.99 -2.58 -1.11
C ASP A 259 -1.10 -1.30 -1.98
N TYR A 260 -2.20 -0.56 -1.84
CA TYR A 260 -2.36 0.77 -2.44
C TYR A 260 -1.18 1.70 -2.10
N GLU A 261 -0.55 1.48 -0.95
CA GLU A 261 0.67 2.16 -0.51
C GLU A 261 1.89 1.92 -1.43
N ALA A 262 1.93 0.80 -2.16
CA ALA A 262 3.07 0.44 -3.00
C ALA A 262 3.16 1.27 -4.29
N VAL A 263 2.05 1.86 -4.73
CA VAL A 263 1.97 2.71 -5.93
C VAL A 263 1.70 4.17 -5.60
N ARG A 264 1.50 4.48 -4.31
CA ARG A 264 1.23 5.83 -3.82
C ARG A 264 2.50 6.67 -3.92
N LEU A 265 2.41 7.75 -4.68
CA LEU A 265 3.47 8.75 -4.81
C LEU A 265 3.26 9.89 -3.80
N TYR A 266 2.01 10.22 -3.52
CA TYR A 266 1.66 11.34 -2.64
C TYR A 266 0.21 11.23 -2.15
N ASP A 267 -0.06 11.68 -0.94
CA ASP A 267 -1.41 11.94 -0.44
C ASP A 267 -1.45 13.19 0.44
N ALA A 268 -2.59 13.87 0.43
CA ALA A 268 -2.84 15.04 1.27
C ALA A 268 -4.32 15.18 1.63
N PHE A 269 -4.56 15.73 2.81
CA PHE A 269 -5.89 16.18 3.24
C PHE A 269 -5.96 17.70 3.09
N TYR A 270 -7.00 18.21 2.42
CA TYR A 270 -7.05 19.63 2.07
C TYR A 270 -7.05 20.56 3.29
N GLN A 271 -7.57 20.09 4.42
CA GLN A 271 -7.59 20.85 5.69
C GLN A 271 -6.22 20.88 6.40
N GLN A 272 -5.30 19.98 6.07
CA GLN A 272 -4.02 19.81 6.77
C GLN A 272 -2.81 20.22 5.92
N THR A 273 -3.01 20.44 4.62
CA THR A 273 -1.92 20.68 3.67
C THR A 273 -2.24 21.90 2.82
N LEU A 274 -1.24 22.75 2.59
CA LEU A 274 -1.37 23.90 1.70
C LEU A 274 -1.05 23.50 0.25
N PRO A 275 -1.65 24.14 -0.76
CA PRO A 275 -1.37 23.86 -2.16
C PRO A 275 0.11 23.96 -2.54
N GLU A 276 0.87 24.89 -1.94
CA GLU A 276 2.31 25.03 -2.18
C GLU A 276 3.14 23.83 -1.69
N ASP A 277 2.64 23.07 -0.72
CA ASP A 277 3.32 21.91 -0.14
C ASP A 277 3.13 20.63 -0.97
N VAL A 278 2.32 20.70 -2.04
CA VAL A 278 1.98 19.52 -2.86
C VAL A 278 2.66 19.54 -4.23
N GLU A 279 3.54 20.50 -4.50
CA GLU A 279 4.39 20.47 -5.69
C GLU A 279 5.22 19.18 -5.74
N PRO A 280 5.37 18.53 -6.91
CA PRO A 280 5.05 19.00 -8.27
C PRO A 280 3.59 18.70 -8.71
N TRP A 281 2.75 18.17 -7.82
CA TRP A 281 1.47 17.56 -8.19
C TRP A 281 0.36 18.58 -8.40
N LEU A 282 0.53 19.79 -7.88
CA LEU A 282 -0.51 20.81 -7.79
C LEU A 282 -1.25 21.06 -9.13
N PRO A 283 -0.60 21.20 -10.29
CA PRO A 283 -1.32 21.45 -11.55
C PRO A 283 -2.28 20.31 -11.95
N MET A 284 -1.88 19.06 -11.72
CA MET A 284 -2.72 17.89 -12.00
C MET A 284 -3.84 17.76 -10.96
N ILE A 285 -3.55 18.03 -9.68
CA ILE A 285 -4.56 18.04 -8.61
C ILE A 285 -5.62 19.10 -8.88
N GLN A 286 -5.22 20.31 -9.30
CA GLN A 286 -6.15 21.37 -9.70
C GLN A 286 -7.07 20.93 -10.85
N LYS A 287 -6.54 20.19 -11.84
CA LYS A 287 -7.36 19.64 -12.94
C LYS A 287 -8.29 18.53 -12.49
N ALA A 288 -7.83 17.66 -11.58
CA ALA A 288 -8.66 16.61 -11.01
C ALA A 288 -9.80 17.20 -10.17
N LEU A 289 -9.51 18.18 -9.31
CA LEU A 289 -10.50 18.91 -8.50
C LEU A 289 -11.57 19.59 -9.35
N GLU A 290 -11.21 20.22 -10.48
CA GLU A 290 -12.22 20.79 -11.41
C GLU A 290 -13.22 19.73 -11.87
N TYR A 291 -12.73 18.54 -12.22
CA TYR A 291 -13.57 17.42 -12.63
C TYR A 291 -14.37 16.84 -11.45
N THR A 292 -13.77 16.70 -10.27
CA THR A 292 -14.45 16.22 -9.05
C THR A 292 -15.64 17.11 -8.71
N ILE A 293 -15.43 18.43 -8.64
CA ILE A 293 -16.48 19.39 -8.32
C ILE A 293 -17.64 19.29 -9.34
N GLU A 294 -17.32 19.20 -10.63
CA GLU A 294 -18.33 19.05 -11.69
C GLU A 294 -19.15 17.77 -11.51
N GLN A 295 -18.50 16.62 -11.31
CA GLN A 295 -19.19 15.34 -11.21
C GLN A 295 -19.97 15.20 -9.91
N GLU A 296 -19.41 15.64 -8.79
CA GLU A 296 -20.02 15.46 -7.47
C GLU A 296 -21.25 16.33 -7.31
N THR A 297 -21.20 17.59 -7.75
CA THR A 297 -22.37 18.47 -7.72
C THR A 297 -23.48 18.06 -8.70
N GLU A 298 -23.15 17.34 -9.78
CA GLU A 298 -24.14 16.72 -10.67
C GLU A 298 -24.76 15.45 -10.05
N TYR A 299 -23.93 14.64 -9.40
CA TYR A 299 -24.32 13.37 -8.80
C TYR A 299 -25.17 13.56 -7.53
N LEU A 300 -24.69 14.38 -6.59
CA LEU A 300 -25.35 14.70 -5.32
C LEU A 300 -26.28 15.90 -5.49
N ARG A 301 -27.28 15.77 -6.38
CA ARG A 301 -28.20 16.86 -6.75
C ARG A 301 -28.69 17.66 -5.53
N GLY A 302 -28.32 18.93 -5.47
CA GLY A 302 -28.73 19.86 -4.42
C GLY A 302 -27.79 19.93 -3.20
N GLN A 303 -26.71 19.16 -3.19
CA GLN A 303 -25.60 19.33 -2.25
C GLN A 303 -24.48 20.11 -2.93
N ALA A 304 -23.89 21.04 -2.17
CA ALA A 304 -22.72 21.79 -2.59
C ALA A 304 -21.46 21.04 -2.18
N PHE A 305 -20.46 21.05 -3.06
CA PHE A 305 -19.11 20.58 -2.77
C PHE A 305 -18.43 21.57 -1.82
N SER A 306 -17.81 21.06 -0.76
CA SER A 306 -17.08 21.87 0.23
C SER A 306 -15.58 21.74 -0.01
N LEU A 307 -14.86 22.86 0.02
CA LEU A 307 -13.40 22.83 -0.14
C LEU A 307 -12.77 24.02 0.59
N PRO A 308 -11.57 23.87 1.20
CA PRO A 308 -10.82 25.02 1.68
C PRO A 308 -10.50 26.00 0.54
N VAL A 309 -10.64 27.30 0.78
CA VAL A 309 -10.47 28.35 -0.25
C VAL A 309 -9.10 28.27 -0.94
N ALA A 310 -8.05 27.88 -0.21
CA ALA A 310 -6.71 27.74 -0.75
C ALA A 310 -6.63 26.73 -1.92
N TRP A 311 -7.48 25.69 -1.90
CA TRP A 311 -7.49 24.63 -2.89
C TRP A 311 -8.41 24.91 -4.09
N LEU A 312 -9.13 26.04 -4.07
CA LEU A 312 -10.12 26.38 -5.08
C LEU A 312 -9.49 26.45 -6.49
N PRO A 313 -10.00 25.66 -7.46
CA PRO A 313 -9.51 25.74 -8.81
C PRO A 313 -9.63 27.12 -9.43
N LYS A 314 -8.61 27.53 -10.20
CA LYS A 314 -8.54 28.88 -10.81
C LYS A 314 -9.78 29.23 -11.64
N SER A 315 -10.36 28.25 -12.34
CA SER A 315 -11.57 28.42 -13.15
C SER A 315 -12.83 28.77 -12.32
N ILE A 316 -12.86 28.39 -11.04
CA ILE A 316 -13.94 28.68 -10.09
C ILE A 316 -13.59 29.94 -9.29
N TRP A 317 -12.33 30.10 -8.89
CA TRP A 317 -11.84 31.31 -8.23
C TRP A 317 -12.21 32.58 -8.99
N GLN A 318 -12.04 32.58 -10.33
CA GLN A 318 -12.38 33.72 -11.20
C GLN A 318 -13.87 34.06 -11.27
N LYS A 319 -14.76 33.15 -10.85
CA LYS A 319 -16.22 33.36 -10.81
C LYS A 319 -16.69 33.97 -9.48
N THR A 320 -15.78 34.17 -8.53
CA THR A 320 -16.10 34.54 -7.15
C THR A 320 -15.47 35.87 -6.77
N ALA A 321 -16.19 36.67 -5.97
CA ALA A 321 -15.71 37.96 -5.51
C ALA A 321 -14.47 37.79 -4.58
N PRO A 322 -13.32 38.45 -4.85
CA PRO A 322 -12.11 38.30 -4.04
C PRO A 322 -12.32 38.64 -2.56
N GLU A 323 -13.15 39.64 -2.26
CA GLU A 323 -13.50 40.03 -0.89
C GLU A 323 -14.22 38.92 -0.11
N TYR A 324 -15.06 38.13 -0.78
CA TYR A 324 -15.77 37.01 -0.16
C TYR A 324 -14.81 35.85 0.13
N LEU A 325 -13.92 35.55 -0.81
CA LEU A 325 -12.89 34.52 -0.62
C LEU A 325 -11.94 34.88 0.54
N ALA A 326 -11.51 36.14 0.61
CA ALA A 326 -10.67 36.63 1.70
C ALA A 326 -11.38 36.53 3.06
N TRP A 327 -12.69 36.84 3.11
CA TRP A 327 -13.48 36.69 4.32
C TRP A 327 -13.61 35.22 4.75
N LEU A 328 -13.94 34.30 3.84
CA LEU A 328 -14.00 32.87 4.14
C LEU A 328 -12.68 32.35 4.71
N GLN A 329 -11.57 32.75 4.11
CA GLN A 329 -10.23 32.35 4.56
C GLN A 329 -9.91 32.90 5.96
N ALA A 330 -10.28 34.15 6.26
CA ALA A 330 -10.09 34.75 7.58
C ALA A 330 -10.93 34.09 8.68
N GLU A 331 -12.14 33.64 8.34
CA GLU A 331 -13.05 32.93 9.25
C GLU A 331 -12.75 31.43 9.35
N GLY A 332 -11.77 30.91 8.58
CA GLY A 332 -11.45 29.48 8.54
C GLY A 332 -12.59 28.63 7.96
N LYS A 333 -13.42 29.22 7.09
CA LYS A 333 -14.57 28.57 6.46
C LYS A 333 -14.19 28.00 5.08
N GLU A 334 -14.84 26.89 4.74
CA GLU A 334 -14.77 26.30 3.41
C GLU A 334 -15.72 27.00 2.44
N ILE A 335 -15.35 27.03 1.17
CA ILE A 335 -16.22 27.51 0.11
C ILE A 335 -17.19 26.39 -0.29
N ARG A 336 -18.46 26.76 -0.45
CA ARG A 336 -19.52 25.87 -0.91
C ARG A 336 -19.81 26.12 -2.39
N ILE A 337 -19.62 25.09 -3.20
CA ILE A 337 -19.72 25.14 -4.66
C ILE A 337 -20.88 24.26 -5.10
N ALA A 338 -21.95 24.88 -5.59
CA ALA A 338 -23.09 24.19 -6.19
C ALA A 338 -22.83 23.87 -7.67
N LYS A 339 -23.79 23.15 -8.27
CA LYS A 339 -23.82 22.82 -9.70
C LYS A 339 -23.49 24.04 -10.60
N ASP A 340 -22.81 23.77 -11.70
CA ASP A 340 -22.28 24.73 -12.68
C ASP A 340 -21.19 25.68 -12.11
N GLY A 341 -20.65 25.36 -10.93
CA GLY A 341 -19.65 26.16 -10.23
C GLY A 341 -20.23 27.42 -9.58
N ARG A 342 -21.53 27.43 -9.27
CA ARG A 342 -22.20 28.53 -8.58
C ARG A 342 -21.80 28.52 -7.10
N ILE A 343 -21.32 29.65 -6.59
CA ILE A 343 -20.95 29.75 -5.17
C ILE A 343 -22.19 30.00 -4.32
N GLU A 344 -22.33 29.22 -3.24
CA GLU A 344 -23.30 29.51 -2.19
C GLU A 344 -22.67 30.50 -1.22
N ILE A 345 -23.25 31.70 -1.15
CA ILE A 345 -22.81 32.74 -0.22
C ILE A 345 -23.29 32.37 1.18
N ASP A 346 -22.36 32.32 2.13
CA ASP A 346 -22.63 32.08 3.54
C ASP A 346 -23.52 33.21 4.09
N GLU A 347 -24.57 32.84 4.83
CA GLU A 347 -25.55 33.80 5.36
C GLU A 347 -24.93 34.80 6.34
N ALA A 348 -23.80 34.45 6.98
CA ALA A 348 -23.06 35.34 7.86
C ALA A 348 -22.17 36.35 7.11
N TYR A 349 -22.05 36.25 5.78
CA TYR A 349 -21.27 37.20 5.00
C TYR A 349 -21.95 38.59 5.00
N PRO A 350 -21.24 39.66 5.40
CA PRO A 350 -21.83 41.00 5.47
C PRO A 350 -22.29 41.49 4.10
N GLN A 351 -23.59 41.68 3.90
CA GLN A 351 -24.11 42.32 2.68
C GLN A 351 -23.76 43.80 2.68
N SER A 352 -23.27 44.30 1.54
CA SER A 352 -22.70 45.63 1.31
C SER A 352 -23.34 46.76 2.14
N GLY A 353 -22.57 47.31 3.08
CA GLY A 353 -22.98 48.44 3.94
C GLY A 353 -22.29 48.50 5.31
N GLN A 354 -21.65 47.41 5.75
CA GLN A 354 -20.84 47.38 6.96
C GLN A 354 -19.36 47.26 6.59
N SER A 355 -18.56 48.19 7.10
CA SER A 355 -17.10 48.17 6.95
C SER A 355 -16.53 46.85 7.48
N ILE A 356 -15.87 46.09 6.62
CA ILE A 356 -15.09 44.90 7.01
C ILE A 356 -13.92 45.40 7.89
N PRO A 357 -13.85 45.05 9.19
CA PRO A 357 -12.74 45.47 10.04
C PRO A 357 -11.47 44.75 9.60
N GLY A 358 -10.45 45.49 9.13
CA GLY A 358 -9.12 44.94 8.84
C GLY A 358 -8.55 45.26 7.44
N MET A 359 -9.34 45.77 6.50
CA MET A 359 -8.80 46.24 5.22
C MET A 359 -8.37 47.71 5.28
N THR A 360 -7.21 47.96 5.88
CA THR A 360 -6.40 49.14 5.55
C THR A 360 -5.00 48.68 5.17
N GLY A 361 -4.72 48.70 3.87
CA GLY A 361 -3.37 48.67 3.33
C GLY A 361 -2.94 47.34 2.72
N LEU A 362 -3.16 47.19 1.42
CA LEU A 362 -2.24 46.56 0.47
C LEU A 362 -2.65 47.08 -0.91
N GLN A 363 -1.94 48.11 -1.36
CA GLN A 363 -1.92 48.57 -2.76
C GLN A 363 -0.99 47.67 -3.57
#